data_AF-A0A084H2J8-F1
#
_entry.id   AF-A0A084H2J8-F1
#
_cell.length_a   1.000
_cell.length_b   1.000
_cell.length_c   1.000
_cell.angle_alpha   90.00
_cell.angle_beta   90.00
_cell.angle_gamma   90.00
#
_symmetry.space_group_name_H-M   'P 1'
#
loop_
_entity.id
_entity.type
_entity.pdbx_description
1 polymer ?
#
loop_
_entity_poly.entity_id
_entity_poly.type
_entity_poly.pdbx_seq_one_letter_code
_entity_poly.pdbx_strand_id
1 'polypeptide(L)'
;MNINERALVHLSGIYSKLLGYLLVHRDADGNVAYDISELSDELGLSKRTAILRMQQLEQFGAIQTEKQGVCRIITTRIEKTPISLCYQALHALKRKPGLAEDPLKLADEMNVDEKDAEMILHVLSK
;
A
#
# COMPACT_ATOMS: atom_id res chain seq x y z
N MET A 1 -3.49 -22.41 -5.33
CA MET A 1 -2.46 -21.35 -5.33
C MET A 1 -1.71 -21.40 -4.02
N ASN A 2 -0.37 -21.51 -4.03
CA ASN A 2 0.43 -21.28 -2.83
C ASN A 2 0.53 -19.77 -2.62
N ILE A 3 0.15 -19.28 -1.44
CA ILE A 3 0.17 -17.86 -1.13
C ILE A 3 1.60 -17.46 -0.76
N ASN A 4 2.14 -16.40 -1.37
CA ASN A 4 3.40 -15.80 -0.95
C ASN A 4 3.19 -14.95 0.32
N GLU A 5 3.11 -15.63 1.46
CA GLU A 5 2.96 -15.00 2.77
C GLU A 5 4.10 -14.03 3.09
N ARG A 6 5.32 -14.29 2.59
CA ARG A 6 6.49 -13.42 2.82
C ARG A 6 6.32 -12.07 2.13
N ALA A 7 5.83 -12.03 0.90
CA ALA A 7 5.56 -10.78 0.19
C ALA A 7 4.50 -9.95 0.93
N LEU A 8 3.45 -10.59 1.45
CA LEU A 8 2.41 -9.93 2.24
C LEU A 8 2.92 -9.34 3.54
N VAL A 9 3.72 -10.10 4.29
CA VAL A 9 4.36 -9.63 5.53
C VAL A 9 5.25 -8.44 5.23
N HIS A 10 6.04 -8.50 4.15
CA HIS A 10 6.93 -7.42 3.76
C HIS A 10 6.16 -6.15 3.35
N LEU A 11 5.11 -6.27 2.53
CA LEU A 11 4.25 -5.15 2.16
C LEU A 11 3.58 -4.52 3.39
N SER A 12 3.03 -5.35 4.28
CA SER A 12 2.41 -4.88 5.53
C SER A 12 3.42 -4.14 6.41
N GLY A 13 4.66 -4.65 6.51
CA GLY A 13 5.74 -4.02 7.24
C GLY A 13 6.09 -2.63 6.68
N ILE A 14 6.21 -2.49 5.37
CA ILE A 14 6.50 -1.18 4.73
C ILE A 14 5.40 -0.17 5.03
N TYR A 15 4.13 -0.52 4.80
CA TYR A 15 3.02 0.41 5.03
C TYR A 15 2.86 0.77 6.50
N SER A 16 3.05 -0.20 7.41
CA SER A 16 2.99 0.04 8.85
C SER A 16 4.09 0.99 9.32
N LYS A 17 5.34 0.78 8.88
CA LYS A 17 6.45 1.68 9.17
C LYS A 17 6.23 3.07 8.61
N LEU A 18 5.77 3.17 7.36
CA LEU A 18 5.49 4.44 6.71
C LEU A 18 4.42 5.23 7.46
N LEU A 19 3.27 4.62 7.75
CA LEU A 19 2.23 5.28 8.54
C LEU A 19 2.70 5.62 9.96
N GLY A 20 3.44 4.71 10.60
CA GLY A 20 4.00 4.92 11.93
C GLY A 20 4.91 6.14 11.96
N TYR A 21 5.84 6.24 11.00
CA TYR A 21 6.71 7.39 10.83
C TYR A 21 5.90 8.69 10.70
N LEU A 22 4.90 8.71 9.80
CA LEU A 22 4.08 9.90 9.58
C LEU A 22 3.28 10.31 10.82
N LEU A 23 2.74 9.35 11.57
CA LEU A 23 1.96 9.62 12.77
C LEU A 23 2.80 10.15 13.92
N VAL A 24 4.03 9.65 14.07
CA VAL A 24 4.98 10.13 15.11
C VAL A 24 5.41 11.57 14.82
N HIS A 25 5.57 11.92 13.55
CA HIS A 25 6.00 13.26 13.11
C HIS A 25 4.84 14.24 12.88
N ARG A 26 3.61 13.84 13.22
CA ARG A 26 2.41 14.67 13.01
C ARG A 26 2.31 15.78 14.05
N ASP A 27 2.14 17.00 13.59
CA ASP A 27 1.81 18.15 14.44
C ASP A 27 0.33 18.16 14.86
N ALA A 28 -0.06 19.18 15.63
CA ALA A 28 -1.43 19.35 16.12
C ALA A 28 -2.45 19.64 14.99
N ASP A 29 -1.99 20.20 13.88
CA ASP A 29 -2.83 20.57 12.72
C ASP A 29 -2.95 19.42 11.71
N GLY A 30 -2.22 18.33 11.93
CA GLY A 30 -2.22 17.13 11.09
C GLY A 30 -1.17 17.16 9.98
N ASN A 31 -0.26 18.14 9.98
CA ASN A 31 0.86 18.19 9.06
C ASN A 31 2.03 17.37 9.59
N VAL A 32 2.87 16.92 8.66
CA VAL A 32 4.04 16.10 8.91
C VAL A 32 5.18 16.71 8.12
N ALA A 33 6.17 17.24 8.83
CA ALA A 33 7.47 17.57 8.25
C ALA A 33 8.32 16.29 8.24
N TYR A 34 8.79 15.87 7.07
CA TYR A 34 9.57 14.64 6.91
C TYR A 34 10.89 14.89 6.17
N ASP A 35 11.97 14.26 6.64
CA ASP A 35 13.22 14.14 5.89
C ASP A 35 13.20 12.82 5.10
N ILE A 36 13.43 12.90 3.78
CA ILE A 36 13.41 11.71 2.93
C ILE A 36 14.54 10.73 3.23
N SER A 37 15.65 11.20 3.81
CA SER A 37 16.77 10.39 4.24
C SER A 37 16.40 9.56 5.46
N GLU A 38 15.84 10.21 6.48
CA GLU A 38 15.35 9.55 7.69
C GLU A 38 14.24 8.53 7.35
N LEU A 39 13.28 8.94 6.52
CA LEU A 39 12.22 8.04 6.06
C LEU A 39 12.81 6.85 5.28
N SER A 40 13.83 7.06 4.46
CA SER A 40 14.46 5.96 3.72
C SER A 40 15.14 4.95 4.64
N ASP A 41 15.79 5.42 5.69
CA ASP A 41 16.46 4.59 6.68
C ASP A 41 15.45 3.80 7.51
N GLU A 42 14.36 4.43 7.97
CA GLU A 42 13.28 3.80 8.71
C GLU A 42 12.61 2.67 7.91
N LEU A 43 12.35 2.93 6.62
CA LEU A 43 11.76 1.94 5.72
C LEU A 43 12.75 0.85 5.30
N GLY A 44 14.07 1.07 5.43
CA GLY A 44 15.09 0.20 4.87
C GLY A 44 15.07 0.17 3.34
N LEU A 45 14.74 1.29 2.71
CA LEU A 45 14.56 1.44 1.26
C LEU A 45 15.49 2.52 0.70
N SER A 46 15.71 2.51 -0.61
CA SER A 46 16.38 3.65 -1.26
C SER A 46 15.53 4.92 -1.15
N LYS A 47 16.17 6.11 -1.10
CA LYS A 47 15.46 7.40 -1.11
C LYS A 47 14.45 7.51 -2.27
N ARG A 48 14.83 7.04 -3.47
CA ARG A 48 13.93 7.02 -4.64
C ARG A 48 12.69 6.17 -4.37
N THR A 49 12.85 5.00 -3.77
CA THR A 49 11.74 4.12 -3.43
C THR A 49 10.87 4.73 -2.33
N ALA A 50 11.45 5.36 -1.31
CA ALA A 50 10.70 6.06 -0.28
C ALA A 50 9.84 7.20 -0.85
N ILE A 51 10.38 7.99 -1.79
CA ILE A 51 9.61 9.02 -2.52
C ILE A 51 8.41 8.40 -3.24
N LEU A 52 8.63 7.29 -3.96
CA LEU A 52 7.55 6.59 -4.66
C LEU A 52 6.47 6.10 -3.68
N ARG A 53 6.83 5.64 -2.47
CA ARG A 53 5.85 5.23 -1.46
C ARG A 53 5.03 6.41 -0.93
N MET A 54 5.64 7.58 -0.74
CA MET A 54 4.92 8.80 -0.37
C MET A 54 3.94 9.22 -1.47
N GLN A 55 4.39 9.24 -2.73
CA GLN A 55 3.52 9.54 -3.88
C GLN A 55 2.36 8.56 -4.00
N GLN A 56 2.58 7.27 -3.71
CA GLN A 56 1.52 6.28 -3.68
C GLN A 56 0.50 6.56 -2.57
N LEU A 57 0.93 6.90 -1.36
CA LEU A 57 -0.01 7.28 -0.29
C LEU A 57 -0.87 8.49 -0.69
N GLU A 58 -0.28 9.45 -1.39
CA GLU A 58 -1.02 10.60 -1.92
C GLU A 58 -2.03 10.19 -2.99
N GLN A 59 -1.65 9.31 -3.92
CA GLN A 59 -2.56 8.75 -4.93
C GLN A 59 -3.73 7.97 -4.31
N PHE A 60 -3.50 7.30 -3.18
CA PHE A 60 -4.55 6.61 -2.42
C PHE A 60 -5.39 7.57 -1.56
N GLY A 61 -5.06 8.86 -1.55
CA GLY A 61 -5.76 9.87 -0.76
C GLY A 61 -5.49 9.78 0.75
N ALA A 62 -4.45 9.05 1.16
CA ALA A 62 -4.08 8.93 2.58
C ALA A 62 -3.38 10.18 3.09
N ILE A 63 -2.61 10.84 2.23
CA ILE A 63 -1.91 12.09 2.50
C ILE A 63 -2.13 13.10 1.37
N GLN A 64 -1.82 14.35 1.65
CA GLN A 64 -1.74 15.42 0.66
C GLN A 64 -0.40 16.14 0.80
N THR A 65 0.39 16.23 -0.27
CA THR A 65 1.66 16.94 -0.24
C THR A 65 1.41 18.44 -0.36
N GLU A 66 1.80 19.21 0.65
CA GLU A 66 1.65 20.67 0.66
C GLU A 66 2.85 21.32 -0.04
N LYS A 67 4.06 20.82 0.25
CA LYS A 67 5.32 21.20 -0.37
C LYS A 67 6.36 20.10 -0.13
N GLN A 68 7.51 20.21 -0.80
CA GLN A 68 8.58 19.23 -0.61
C GLN A 68 8.98 19.11 0.87
N GLY A 69 8.92 17.88 1.40
CA GLY A 69 9.23 17.58 2.81
C GLY A 69 8.10 17.91 3.80
N VAL A 70 6.91 18.31 3.33
CA VAL A 70 5.74 18.53 4.18
C VAL A 70 4.48 17.96 3.54
N CYS A 71 3.78 17.09 4.27
CA CYS A 71 2.48 16.57 3.85
C CYS A 71 1.46 16.66 4.99
N ARG A 72 0.17 16.58 4.67
CA ARG A 72 -0.93 16.49 5.63
C ARG A 72 -1.51 15.08 5.59
N ILE A 73 -1.75 14.49 6.76
CA ILE A 73 -2.47 13.22 6.84
C ILE A 73 -3.97 13.49 6.66
N ILE A 74 -4.56 12.89 5.63
CA ILE A 74 -6.00 12.95 5.33
C ILE A 74 -6.72 11.79 6.03
N THR A 75 -6.15 10.58 5.94
CA THR A 75 -6.69 9.39 6.58
C THR A 75 -5.57 8.38 6.86
N THR A 76 -5.72 7.64 7.96
CA THR A 76 -4.88 6.47 8.27
C THR A 76 -5.44 5.18 7.67
N ARG A 77 -6.66 5.23 7.13
CA ARG A 77 -7.26 4.12 6.38
C ARG A 77 -6.68 4.14 4.98
N ILE A 78 -5.81 3.18 4.68
CA ILE A 78 -5.24 3.05 3.34
C ILE A 78 -6.08 2.07 2.52
N GLU A 79 -7.13 2.61 1.91
CA GLU A 79 -7.98 1.90 0.96
C GLU A 79 -7.30 1.82 -0.40
N LYS A 80 -7.64 0.80 -1.20
CA LYS A 80 -7.10 0.58 -2.56
C LYS A 80 -5.56 0.51 -2.64
N THR A 81 -4.90 0.24 -1.52
CA THR A 81 -3.47 -0.08 -1.52
C THR A 81 -3.23 -1.50 -2.00
N PRO A 82 -2.03 -1.81 -2.51
CA PRO A 82 -1.63 -3.18 -2.80
C PRO A 82 -1.88 -4.15 -1.63
N ILE A 83 -1.64 -3.72 -0.38
CA ILE A 83 -1.88 -4.57 0.81
C ILE A 83 -3.39 -4.78 1.07
N SER A 84 -4.22 -3.73 1.00
CA SER A 84 -5.68 -3.89 1.19
C SER A 84 -6.30 -4.73 0.07
N LEU A 85 -5.84 -4.55 -1.16
CA LEU A 85 -6.29 -5.33 -2.32
C LEU A 85 -5.83 -6.79 -2.21
N CYS A 86 -4.64 -7.06 -1.68
CA CYS A 86 -4.19 -8.43 -1.39
C CYS A 86 -5.13 -9.12 -0.39
N TYR A 87 -5.51 -8.44 0.70
CA TYR A 87 -6.45 -9.04 1.67
C TYR A 87 -7.85 -9.24 1.09
N GLN A 88 -8.33 -8.31 0.27
CA GLN A 88 -9.60 -8.44 -0.44
C GLN A 88 -9.58 -9.62 -1.42
N ALA A 89 -8.50 -9.75 -2.20
CA ALA A 89 -8.28 -10.87 -3.11
C ALA A 89 -8.21 -12.21 -2.38
N LEU A 90 -7.47 -12.31 -1.27
CA LEU A 90 -7.41 -13.52 -0.45
C LEU A 90 -8.78 -13.94 0.07
N HIS A 91 -9.59 -12.98 0.52
CA HIS A 91 -10.95 -13.24 0.95
C HIS A 91 -11.84 -13.74 -0.20
N ALA A 92 -11.75 -13.12 -1.39
CA ALA A 92 -12.45 -13.54 -2.60
C ALA A 92 -12.06 -14.95 -3.03
N LEU A 93 -10.75 -15.25 -3.07
CA LEU A 93 -10.20 -16.55 -3.44
C LEU A 93 -10.59 -17.66 -2.46
N LYS A 94 -10.66 -17.36 -1.16
CA LYS A 94 -11.15 -18.32 -0.16
C LYS A 94 -12.62 -18.69 -0.40
N ARG A 95 -13.44 -17.75 -0.87
CA ARG A 95 -14.85 -17.98 -1.21
C ARG A 95 -15.01 -18.67 -2.56
N LYS A 96 -14.18 -18.32 -3.54
CA LYS A 96 -14.23 -18.80 -4.92
C LYS A 96 -12.81 -19.08 -5.44
N PRO A 97 -12.25 -20.27 -5.21
CA PRO A 97 -10.86 -20.59 -5.60
C PRO A 97 -10.58 -20.45 -7.10
N GLY A 98 -11.60 -20.64 -7.96
CA GLY A 98 -11.47 -20.49 -9.42
C GLY A 98 -11.15 -19.08 -9.90
N LEU A 99 -11.23 -18.05 -9.05
CA LEU A 99 -10.80 -16.69 -9.39
C LEU A 99 -9.27 -16.57 -9.55
N ALA A 100 -8.49 -17.54 -9.06
CA ALA A 100 -7.03 -17.51 -9.16
C ALA A 100 -6.50 -17.58 -10.60
N GLU A 101 -7.31 -18.10 -11.52
CA GLU A 101 -6.94 -18.35 -12.92
C GLU A 101 -7.53 -17.30 -13.88
N ASP A 102 -8.31 -16.35 -13.37
CA ASP A 102 -9.07 -15.39 -14.16
C ASP A 102 -9.01 -13.97 -13.51
N PRO A 103 -7.98 -13.18 -13.86
CA PRO A 103 -7.80 -11.83 -13.32
C PRO A 103 -9.00 -10.90 -13.58
N LEU A 104 -9.66 -11.04 -14.72
CA LEU A 104 -10.85 -10.26 -15.07
C LEU A 104 -12.00 -10.54 -14.11
N LYS A 105 -12.31 -11.82 -13.84
CA LYS A 105 -13.34 -12.16 -12.84
C LYS A 105 -12.97 -11.76 -11.42
N LEU A 106 -11.69 -11.81 -11.06
CA LEU A 106 -11.23 -11.32 -9.77
C LEU A 106 -11.41 -9.80 -9.66
N ALA A 107 -11.08 -9.06 -10.72
CA ALA A 107 -11.29 -7.63 -10.82
C ALA A 107 -12.76 -7.24 -10.64
N ASP A 108 -13.68 -7.97 -11.30
CA ASP A 108 -15.13 -7.78 -11.13
C ASP A 108 -15.59 -8.03 -9.68
N GLU A 109 -15.13 -9.11 -9.03
CA GLU A 109 -15.50 -9.42 -7.63
C GLU A 109 -14.93 -8.37 -6.66
N MET A 110 -13.78 -7.79 -6.97
CA MET A 110 -13.12 -6.78 -6.15
C MET A 110 -13.51 -5.34 -6.48
N ASN A 111 -14.19 -5.12 -7.60
CA ASN A 111 -14.50 -3.81 -8.18
C ASN A 111 -13.24 -2.94 -8.37
N VAL A 112 -12.26 -3.51 -9.07
CA VAL A 112 -10.97 -2.86 -9.43
C VAL A 112 -10.65 -3.07 -10.90
N ASP A 113 -9.62 -2.41 -11.42
CA ASP A 113 -9.16 -2.63 -12.79
C ASP A 113 -8.49 -4.01 -12.93
N GLU A 114 -8.61 -4.64 -14.11
CA GLU A 114 -8.00 -5.95 -14.40
C GLU A 114 -6.49 -5.95 -14.13
N LYS A 115 -5.81 -4.87 -14.50
CA LYS A 115 -4.36 -4.70 -14.26
C LYS A 115 -3.98 -4.76 -12.78
N ASP A 116 -4.82 -4.24 -11.90
CA ASP A 116 -4.59 -4.32 -10.46
C ASP A 116 -4.82 -5.74 -9.96
N ALA A 117 -5.86 -6.42 -10.44
CA ALA A 117 -6.10 -7.83 -10.11
C ALA A 117 -4.94 -8.74 -10.57
N GLU A 118 -4.41 -8.53 -11.78
CA GLU A 118 -3.22 -9.23 -12.28
C GLU A 118 -1.99 -9.02 -11.38
N MET A 119 -1.71 -7.76 -11.03
CA MET A 119 -0.62 -7.41 -10.13
C MET A 119 -0.78 -8.10 -8.76
N ILE A 120 -1.99 -8.11 -8.21
CA ILE A 120 -2.27 -8.72 -6.90
C ILE A 120 -2.11 -10.23 -6.97
N LEU A 121 -2.62 -10.89 -8.00
CA LEU A 121 -2.41 -12.32 -8.22
C LEU A 121 -0.92 -12.65 -8.35
N HIS A 122 -0.15 -11.81 -9.04
CA HIS A 122 1.30 -11.96 -9.12
C HIS A 122 1.96 -11.88 -7.75
N VAL A 123 1.64 -10.86 -6.94
CA VAL A 123 2.15 -10.69 -5.57
C VAL A 123 1.77 -11.87 -4.66
N LEU A 124 0.57 -12.41 -4.83
CA LEU A 124 0.08 -13.51 -4.01
C LEU A 124 0.64 -14.87 -4.43
N SER A 125 1.13 -15.04 -5.64
CA SER A 125 1.56 -16.35 -6.18
C SER A 125 3.06 -16.52 -6.36
N LYS A 126 3.82 -15.42 -6.41
CA LYS A 126 5.27 -15.39 -6.65
C LYS A 126 5.98 -14.59 -5.58
#